data_AF-A0A368DTC3-F1
#
_entry.id   AF-A0A368DTC3-F1
#
_cell.length_a   1.000
_cell.length_b   1.000
_cell.length_c   1.000
_cell.angle_alpha   90.00
_cell.angle_beta   90.00
_cell.angle_gamma   90.00
#
_symmetry.space_group_name_H-M   'P 1'
#
loop_
_entity.id
_entity.type
_entity.pdbx_description
1 polymer ?
#
loop_
_entity_poly.entity_id
_entity_poly.type
_entity_poly.pdbx_seq_one_letter_code
_entity_poly.pdbx_strand_id
1 'polypeptide(L)' 'MGTVSSSDVALIITGVIDGPLSGGVPKAVELYALSDIGDLSEYGLGSANNGGGTDGQEFTFPSVSVNQGEYIYV' A
#
# COMPACT_ATOMS: atom_id res chain seq x y z
N MET A 1 -11.55 27.43 -15.17
CA MET A 1 -10.10 27.32 -14.91
C MET A 1 -9.86 25.86 -14.55
N GLY A 2 -9.14 25.12 -15.39
CA GLY A 2 -8.94 23.68 -15.18
C GLY A 2 -8.03 23.47 -13.98
N THR A 3 -8.49 22.75 -12.99
CA THR A 3 -7.65 22.26 -11.90
C THR A 3 -6.74 21.19 -12.47
N VAL A 4 -5.42 21.40 -12.38
CA VAL A 4 -4.46 20.31 -12.53
C VAL A 4 -4.65 19.41 -11.31
N SER A 5 -5.16 18.19 -11.51
CA SER A 5 -5.06 17.17 -10.47
C SER A 5 -3.58 16.86 -10.31
N SER A 6 -2.96 17.40 -9.27
CA SER A 6 -1.74 16.80 -8.75
C SER A 6 -2.09 15.34 -8.52
N SER A 7 -1.34 14.41 -9.11
CA SER A 7 -1.35 13.04 -8.64
C SER A 7 -0.76 13.06 -7.24
N ASP A 8 -1.52 13.54 -6.27
CA ASP A 8 -1.12 13.61 -4.88
C ASP A 8 -0.89 12.17 -4.45
N VAL A 9 0.35 11.86 -4.10
CA VAL A 9 0.69 10.55 -3.54
C VAL A 9 -0.12 10.43 -2.25
N ALA A 10 -1.21 9.67 -2.29
CA ALA A 10 -2.12 9.52 -1.17
C ALA A 10 -1.75 8.34 -0.26
N LEU A 11 -0.99 7.37 -0.77
CA LEU A 11 -0.59 6.16 -0.06
C LEU A 11 0.91 5.90 -0.26
N ILE A 12 1.64 5.65 0.81
CA ILE A 12 3.08 5.34 0.77
C ILE A 12 3.38 4.05 1.53
N ILE A 13 4.46 3.36 1.13
CA ILE A 13 5.06 2.29 1.91
C ILE A 13 6.00 2.94 2.95
N THR A 14 5.73 2.70 4.23
CA THR A 14 6.57 3.19 5.34
C THR A 14 7.45 2.09 5.93
N GLY A 15 7.10 0.82 5.71
CA GLY A 15 7.90 -0.30 6.21
C GLY A 15 7.63 -1.61 5.50
N VAL A 16 8.64 -2.48 5.51
CA VAL A 16 8.50 -3.92 5.22
C VAL A 16 9.02 -4.65 6.44
N ILE A 17 8.18 -5.50 7.01
CA ILE A 17 8.40 -6.14 8.31
C ILE A 17 8.80 -7.60 8.07
N ASP A 18 9.95 -7.97 8.61
CA ASP A 18 10.40 -9.36 8.75
C ASP A 18 10.61 -9.64 10.23
N GLY A 19 9.58 -10.21 10.88
CA GLY A 19 9.54 -10.34 12.33
C GLY A 19 10.57 -11.34 12.90
N PRO A 20 10.91 -11.23 14.19
CA PRO A 20 12.06 -11.95 14.78
C PRO A 20 11.80 -13.44 15.04
N LEU A 21 10.57 -13.93 14.88
CA LEU A 21 10.24 -15.33 15.11
C LEU A 21 10.73 -16.21 13.96
N SER A 22 10.97 -17.49 14.25
CA SER A 22 11.39 -18.46 13.23
C SER A 22 10.44 -18.46 12.04
N GLY A 23 10.99 -18.37 10.83
CA GLY A 23 10.21 -18.17 9.59
C GLY A 23 9.96 -16.71 9.23
N GLY A 24 10.44 -15.75 10.05
CA GLY A 24 10.39 -14.33 9.78
C GLY A 24 9.01 -13.72 10.04
N VAL A 25 8.32 -14.13 11.11
CA VAL A 25 6.93 -13.73 11.37
C VAL A 25 6.79 -12.69 12.49
N PRO A 26 5.86 -11.72 12.37
CA PRO A 26 4.98 -11.49 11.21
C PRO A 26 5.75 -10.98 9.98
N LYS A 27 5.22 -11.30 8.79
CA LYS A 27 5.61 -10.66 7.53
C LYS A 27 4.51 -9.68 7.17
N ALA A 28 4.87 -8.43 6.92
CA ALA A 28 3.89 -7.44 6.52
C ALA A 28 4.52 -6.30 5.71
N VAL A 29 3.70 -5.61 4.94
CA VAL A 29 3.99 -4.28 4.41
C VAL A 29 3.17 -3.26 5.19
N GLU A 30 3.83 -2.25 5.72
CA GLU A 30 3.19 -1.11 6.39
C GLU A 30 2.99 0.02 5.38
N LEU A 31 1.75 0.49 5.30
CA LEU A 31 1.33 1.60 4.46
C LEU A 31 0.77 2.73 5.31
N TYR A 32 0.92 3.96 4.82
CA TYR A 32 0.42 5.16 5.48
C TYR A 32 -0.33 6.06 4.50
N ALA A 33 -1.51 6.53 4.90
CA ALA A 33 -2.34 7.44 4.12
C ALA A 33 -1.91 8.91 4.35
N LEU A 34 -1.36 9.54 3.31
CA LEU A 34 -0.96 10.96 3.31
C LEU A 34 -2.16 11.90 3.13
N SER A 35 -3.30 11.40 2.67
CA SER A 35 -4.58 12.11 2.51
C SER A 35 -5.75 11.15 2.67
N ASP A 36 -6.97 11.69 2.79
CA ASP A 36 -8.18 10.86 2.73
C ASP A 36 -8.25 10.12 1.39
N ILE A 37 -8.57 8.83 1.43
CA ILE A 37 -8.77 7.95 0.28
C ILE A 37 -10.22 7.51 0.31
N GLY A 38 -11.00 7.90 -0.70
CA GLY A 38 -12.42 7.56 -0.79
C GLY A 38 -12.67 6.08 -1.06
N ASP A 39 -11.79 5.43 -1.84
CA ASP A 39 -11.86 4.01 -2.18
C ASP A 39 -10.45 3.42 -2.31
N LEU A 40 -10.05 2.60 -1.34
CA LEU A 40 -8.74 1.95 -1.32
C LEU A 40 -8.57 0.90 -2.43
N SER A 41 -9.67 0.39 -3.01
CA SER A 41 -9.60 -0.59 -4.10
C SER A 41 -9.06 -0.03 -5.42
N GLU A 42 -8.88 1.29 -5.50
CA GLU A 42 -8.13 1.96 -6.58
C GLU A 42 -6.62 1.67 -6.51
N TYR A 43 -6.13 1.15 -5.39
CA TYR A 43 -4.74 0.77 -5.17
C TYR A 43 -4.57 -0.76 -5.20
N GLY A 44 -3.33 -1.19 -5.41
CA GLY A 44 -2.93 -2.58 -5.29
C GLY A 44 -1.48 -2.71 -4.81
N LEU A 45 -1.13 -3.86 -4.24
CA LEU A 45 0.27 -4.18 -3.95
C LEU A 45 0.79 -5.19 -4.95
N GLY A 46 1.97 -4.88 -5.49
CA GLY A 46 2.77 -5.81 -6.26
C GLY A 46 4.10 -6.10 -5.56
N SER A 47 4.66 -7.29 -5.76
CA SER A 47 5.96 -7.69 -5.23
C SER A 47 6.85 -8.24 -6.33
N ALA A 48 8.08 -7.72 -6.41
CA ALA A 48 9.11 -8.22 -7.31
C ALA A 48 10.36 -8.59 -6.51
N ASN A 49 10.66 -9.89 -6.46
CA ASN A 49 11.80 -10.41 -5.73
C ASN A 49 12.95 -10.72 -6.71
N ASN A 50 14.03 -9.93 -6.68
CA ASN A 50 15.20 -10.08 -7.56
C ASN A 50 14.85 -10.14 -9.06
N GLY A 51 13.86 -9.35 -9.50
CA GLY A 51 13.37 -9.34 -10.87
C GLY A 51 12.42 -10.50 -11.23
N GLY A 52 12.06 -11.35 -10.26
CA GLY A 52 11.10 -12.46 -10.42
C GLY A 52 9.67 -12.14 -10.00
N GLY A 53 9.25 -10.88 -10.09
CA GLY A 53 7.85 -10.49 -9.89
C GLY A 53 7.05 -10.60 -11.18
N THR A 54 5.73 -10.41 -11.08
CA THR A 54 4.93 -10.06 -12.26
C THR A 54 4.84 -8.54 -12.36
N ASP A 55 4.56 -7.99 -13.55
CA ASP A 55 4.09 -6.59 -13.68
C ASP A 55 2.64 -6.45 -13.15
N GLY A 56 2.11 -7.50 -12.52
CA GLY A 56 0.76 -7.62 -12.04
C GLY A 56 0.61 -7.19 -10.58
N GLN A 57 -0.64 -6.95 -10.23
CA GLN A 57 -1.08 -6.69 -8.88
C GLN A 57 -1.29 -8.03 -8.16
N GLU A 58 -0.52 -8.31 -7.11
CA GLU A 58 -0.67 -9.52 -6.30
C GLU A 58 -1.72 -9.36 -5.19
N PHE A 59 -2.01 -8.15 -4.75
CA PHE A 59 -3.04 -7.87 -3.75
C PHE A 59 -3.94 -6.71 -4.17
N THR A 60 -5.24 -6.93 -4.15
CA THR A 60 -6.27 -5.90 -4.34
C THR A 60 -6.86 -5.53 -3.00
N PHE A 61 -6.85 -4.23 -2.68
CA PHE A 61 -7.49 -3.74 -1.48
C PHE A 61 -9.02 -3.81 -1.58
N PRO A 62 -9.73 -3.97 -0.46
CA PRO A 62 -11.18 -3.90 -0.46
C PRO A 62 -11.66 -2.48 -0.75
N SER A 63 -12.87 -2.34 -1.28
CA SER A 63 -13.50 -1.04 -1.54
C SER A 63 -13.99 -0.40 -0.23
N VAL A 64 -13.06 0.25 0.47
CA VAL A 64 -13.27 0.95 1.74
C VAL A 64 -12.58 2.30 1.72
N SER A 65 -13.10 3.27 2.47
CA SER A 65 -12.42 4.55 2.66
C SER A 65 -11.35 4.45 3.76
N VAL A 66 -10.28 5.22 3.62
CA VAL A 66 -9.20 5.35 4.60
C VAL A 66 -8.99 6.83 4.89
N ASN A 67 -8.88 7.21 6.15
CA ASN A 67 -8.64 8.59 6.53
C ASN A 67 -7.15 8.94 6.46
N GLN A 68 -6.84 10.22 6.23
CA GLN A 68 -5.48 10.73 6.39
C GLN A 68 -4.93 10.36 7.77
N GLY A 69 -3.70 9.86 7.80
CA GLY A 69 -3.00 9.49 9.04
C GLY A 69 -3.20 8.04 9.48
N GLU A 70 -4.01 7.25 8.77
CA GLU A 70 -4.19 5.84 9.08
C GLU A 70 -3.05 4.97 8.56
N TYR A 71 -2.74 3.93 9.34
CA TYR A 71 -1.80 2.87 8.99
C TYR A 71 -2.55 1.62 8.55
N ILE A 72 -2.09 1.00 7.47
CA ILE A 72 -2.64 -0.25 6.93
C ILE A 72 -1.50 -1.27 6.90
N TYR A 73 -1.78 -2.51 7.32
CA TYR A 73 -0.84 -3.61 7.28
C TYR A 73 -1.40 -4.71 6.37
N VAL A 74 -0.58 -5.13 5.40
CA VAL A 74 -0.87 -6.26 4.50
C VAL A 74 0.10 -7.39 4.74
#